data_AF-A0A0R1YYJ1-F1
#
_entry.id   AF-A0A0R1YYJ1-F1
#
_cell.length_a   1.000
_cell.length_b   1.000
_cell.length_c   1.000
_cell.angle_alpha   90.00
_cell.angle_beta   90.00
_cell.angle_gamma   90.00
#
_symmetry.space_group_name_H-M   'P 1'
#
loop_
_entity.id
_entity.type
_entity.pdbx_description
1 polymer ?
#
loop_
_entity_poly.entity_id
_entity_poly.type
_entity_poly.pdbx_seq_one_letter_code
_entity_poly.pdbx_strand_id
1 'polypeptide(L)'
;MQNKVDLALAKEMDPIEKLVTADNALTAEIVQLDETIAHEKVEPGGSTNKQRRRQLKHFHHVITTDFLPRKQKYVQYNAQFGDRNSFSKTDIDATFMRMKEDAMQNGQLKPGYNLQIGTQNQFVLYYDINQRPTDQRTLIPFLEQINLVDHPFQYTVADAGYGSERNYRWIEENSGAIALIPYTMYDKEQSRSYQKDPHKRMNWDYDEEADVYTDDRGIKFAFQKEYDKTEKDGTVKHFRRYESLNYQDPEGYYWATTRNGYQRRIDINPTWEHYKTDMREKLSSEEGQRLYGLRKIEDEPVFGNLKAHLKFLRLSVRGIAKVRNEVGIALLAYNIMKWQRAISLYSFLSAMISEYIQKMGIQPLLIVSNKCKPKKIWPSTDIRYIIMCQ
;
A
#
# COMPACT_ATOMS: atom_id res chain seq x y z
N MET A 1 4.30 20.22 11.44
CA MET A 1 3.11 20.49 12.29
C MET A 1 2.74 19.27 13.12
N GLN A 2 2.53 18.08 12.53
CA GLN A 2 2.23 16.86 13.29
C GLN A 2 3.23 16.56 14.41
N ASN A 3 4.54 16.49 14.13
CA ASN A 3 5.55 16.28 15.19
C ASN A 3 5.57 17.37 16.27
N LYS A 4 5.16 18.61 15.96
CA LYS A 4 5.04 19.69 16.96
C LYS A 4 3.74 19.57 17.77
N VAL A 5 2.68 19.03 17.19
CA VAL A 5 1.41 18.69 17.84
C VAL A 5 1.59 17.46 18.74
N ASP A 6 2.33 16.45 18.28
CA ASP A 6 2.67 15.24 19.04
C ASP A 6 3.61 15.56 20.22
N LEU A 7 4.60 16.45 20.03
CA LEU A 7 5.43 16.97 21.14
C LEU A 7 4.64 17.84 22.13
N ALA A 8 3.62 18.57 21.68
CA ALA A 8 2.77 19.38 22.53
C ALA A 8 1.79 18.51 23.34
N LEU A 9 1.26 17.44 22.73
CA LEU A 9 0.44 16.42 23.39
C LEU A 9 1.22 15.64 24.47
N ALA A 10 2.51 15.37 24.24
CA ALA A 10 3.37 14.69 25.21
C ALA A 10 3.75 15.54 26.45
N LYS A 11 3.52 16.87 26.40
CA LYS A 11 3.74 17.78 27.54
C LYS A 11 2.48 18.01 28.39
N GLU A 12 1.34 17.51 27.95
CA GLU A 12 0.11 17.54 28.73
C GLU A 12 0.00 16.27 29.59
N MET A 13 -0.40 16.43 30.85
CA MET A 13 -0.73 15.32 31.76
C MET A 13 -1.64 14.30 31.06
N ASP A 14 -1.37 13.01 31.26
CA ASP A 14 -2.08 11.94 30.54
C ASP A 14 -3.60 12.13 30.67
N PRO A 15 -4.37 12.11 29.57
CA PRO A 15 -5.81 12.30 29.64
C PRO A 15 -6.55 11.38 30.63
N ILE A 16 -6.04 10.17 30.92
CA ILE A 16 -6.61 9.31 31.96
C ILE A 16 -6.29 9.88 33.35
N GLU A 17 -5.04 10.26 33.60
CA GLU A 17 -4.66 10.94 34.85
C GLU A 17 -5.50 12.19 35.11
N LYS A 18 -5.73 13.04 34.09
CA LYS A 18 -6.64 14.20 34.19
C LYS A 18 -8.05 13.81 34.65
N LEU A 19 -8.60 12.73 34.09
CA LEU A 19 -9.93 12.24 34.46
C LEU A 19 -9.95 11.65 35.87
N VAL A 20 -8.90 10.92 36.28
CA VAL A 20 -8.77 10.38 37.64
C VAL A 20 -8.62 11.49 38.67
N THR A 21 -7.82 12.52 38.39
CA THR A 21 -7.70 13.70 39.27
C THR A 21 -9.04 14.43 39.40
N ALA A 22 -9.77 14.61 38.29
CA ALA A 22 -11.09 15.21 38.32
C ALA A 22 -12.10 14.38 39.13
N ASP A 23 -12.08 13.05 38.98
CA ASP A 23 -12.94 12.13 39.72
C ASP A 23 -12.67 12.18 41.24
N ASN A 24 -11.40 12.19 41.63
CA ASN A 24 -10.98 12.32 43.02
C ASN A 24 -11.41 13.67 43.61
N ALA A 25 -11.26 14.77 42.85
CA ALA A 25 -11.68 16.10 43.28
C ALA A 25 -13.21 16.19 43.47
N LEU A 26 -13.98 15.64 42.52
CA LEU A 26 -15.43 15.56 42.64
C LEU A 26 -15.85 14.73 43.85
N THR A 27 -15.19 13.60 44.10
CA THR A 27 -15.47 12.74 45.26
C THR A 27 -15.24 13.48 46.57
N ALA A 28 -14.12 14.19 46.71
CA ALA A 28 -13.80 14.98 47.89
C ALA A 28 -14.85 16.10 48.12
N GLU A 29 -15.23 16.82 47.07
CA GLU A 29 -16.23 17.90 47.17
C GLU A 29 -17.63 17.36 47.49
N ILE A 30 -18.00 16.19 46.96
CA ILE A 30 -19.26 15.51 47.29
C ILE A 30 -19.30 15.13 48.78
N VAL A 31 -18.20 14.59 49.33
CA VAL A 31 -18.10 14.23 50.76
C VAL A 31 -18.26 15.46 51.65
N GLN A 32 -17.56 16.57 51.33
CA GLN A 32 -17.68 17.82 52.06
C GLN A 32 -19.11 18.39 52.02
N LEU A 33 -19.78 18.32 50.87
CA LEU A 33 -21.17 18.75 50.76
C LEU A 33 -22.12 17.82 51.53
N ASP A 34 -21.88 16.51 51.56
CA ASP A 34 -22.68 15.57 52.34
C ASP A 34 -22.58 15.86 53.86
N GLU A 35 -21.39 16.21 54.36
CA GLU A 35 -21.19 16.67 55.75
C GLU A 35 -21.89 18.01 56.04
N THR A 36 -21.79 18.97 55.11
CA THR A 36 -22.41 20.30 55.26
C THR A 36 -23.94 20.20 55.27
N ILE A 37 -24.50 19.39 54.36
CA ILE A 37 -25.95 19.16 54.25
C ILE A 37 -26.51 18.47 55.49
N ALA A 38 -25.74 17.64 56.19
CA ALA A 38 -26.17 16.98 57.42
C ALA A 38 -26.48 17.97 58.55
N HIS A 39 -25.85 19.14 58.55
CA HIS A 39 -26.00 20.19 59.57
C HIS A 39 -26.86 21.38 59.09
N GLU A 40 -27.42 21.31 57.89
CA GLU A 40 -28.17 22.39 57.24
C GLU A 40 -29.64 22.42 57.71
N LYS A 41 -30.15 23.60 58.09
CA LYS A 41 -31.57 23.78 58.43
C LYS A 41 -32.43 23.84 57.16
N VAL A 42 -33.65 23.30 57.22
CA VAL A 42 -34.55 23.23 56.05
C VAL A 42 -35.17 24.61 55.79
N GLU A 43 -34.81 25.24 54.67
CA GLU A 43 -35.38 26.51 54.21
C GLU A 43 -36.43 26.32 53.08
N PRO A 44 -37.50 27.15 53.03
CA PRO A 44 -38.47 27.13 51.94
C PRO A 44 -37.86 27.67 50.65
N GLY A 45 -37.73 26.81 49.62
CA GLY A 45 -37.06 27.13 48.35
C GLY A 45 -36.02 26.07 47.91
N GLY A 46 -35.62 25.20 48.84
CA GLY A 46 -34.68 24.11 48.58
C GLY A 46 -33.21 24.52 48.78
N SER A 47 -32.36 23.56 49.16
CA SER A 47 -30.95 23.81 49.46
C SER A 47 -30.10 23.88 48.19
N THR A 48 -29.34 24.97 48.05
CA THR A 48 -28.35 25.19 46.99
C THR A 48 -27.24 24.13 47.04
N ASN A 49 -26.83 23.73 48.24
CA ASN A 49 -25.86 22.65 48.47
C ASN A 49 -26.37 21.30 47.94
N LYS A 50 -27.66 20.99 48.16
CA LYS A 50 -28.29 19.78 47.60
C LYS A 50 -28.33 19.81 46.07
N GLN A 51 -28.54 20.98 45.46
CA GLN A 51 -28.50 21.13 43.99
C GLN A 51 -27.07 20.95 43.44
N ARG A 52 -26.08 21.62 44.03
CA ARG A 52 -24.66 21.47 43.67
C ARG A 52 -24.20 20.02 43.80
N ARG A 53 -24.52 19.35 44.92
CA ARG A 53 -24.22 17.93 45.12
C ARG A 53 -24.80 17.04 44.01
N ARG A 54 -26.03 17.30 43.55
CA ARG A 54 -26.64 16.52 42.45
C ARG A 54 -25.86 16.71 41.15
N GLN A 55 -25.42 17.92 40.84
CA GLN A 55 -24.60 18.20 39.65
C GLN A 55 -23.23 17.49 39.74
N LEU A 56 -22.56 17.56 40.90
CA LEU A 56 -21.28 16.87 41.09
C LEU A 56 -21.42 15.34 41.00
N LYS A 57 -22.47 14.77 41.61
CA LYS A 57 -22.78 13.33 41.48
C LYS A 57 -23.05 12.93 40.03
N HIS A 58 -23.70 13.80 39.25
CA HIS A 58 -23.89 13.58 37.82
C HIS A 58 -22.54 13.58 37.06
N PHE A 59 -21.67 14.57 37.29
CA PHE A 59 -20.36 14.61 36.64
C PHE A 59 -19.47 13.43 37.03
N HIS A 60 -19.44 13.07 38.32
CA HIS A 60 -18.74 11.87 38.80
C HIS A 60 -19.28 10.61 38.10
N HIS A 61 -20.60 10.47 37.98
CA HIS A 61 -21.21 9.36 37.27
C HIS A 61 -20.79 9.30 35.79
N VAL A 62 -20.78 10.43 35.09
CA VAL A 62 -20.35 10.51 33.68
C VAL A 62 -18.87 10.15 33.54
N ILE A 63 -18.01 10.65 34.42
CA ILE A 63 -16.58 10.34 34.39
C ILE A 63 -16.34 8.84 34.63
N THR A 64 -16.97 8.26 35.64
CA THR A 64 -16.77 6.86 36.04
C THR A 64 -17.39 5.86 35.08
N THR A 65 -18.59 6.12 34.55
CA THR A 65 -19.31 5.15 33.71
C THR A 65 -19.00 5.28 32.23
N ASP A 66 -18.57 6.45 31.78
CA ASP A 66 -18.40 6.73 30.37
C ASP A 66 -16.97 7.15 30.01
N PHE A 67 -16.51 8.28 30.52
CA PHE A 67 -15.25 8.87 30.04
C PHE A 67 -14.02 8.02 30.39
N LEU A 68 -13.89 7.55 31.63
CA LEU A 68 -12.77 6.70 32.05
C LEU A 68 -12.74 5.37 31.29
N PRO A 69 -13.81 4.54 31.28
CA PRO A 69 -13.82 3.29 30.52
C PRO A 69 -13.57 3.49 29.02
N ARG A 70 -14.16 4.53 28.43
CA ARG A 70 -13.99 4.84 27.01
C ARG A 70 -12.55 5.25 26.70
N LYS A 71 -11.91 6.04 27.56
CA LYS A 71 -10.53 6.47 27.34
C LYS A 71 -9.54 5.32 27.53
N GLN A 72 -9.73 4.48 28.54
CA GLN A 72 -8.96 3.24 28.71
C GLN A 72 -9.07 2.34 27.49
N LYS A 73 -10.27 2.18 26.95
CA LYS A 73 -10.52 1.43 25.70
C LYS A 73 -9.77 2.03 24.51
N TYR A 74 -9.71 3.35 24.38
CA TYR A 74 -8.93 3.99 23.31
C TYR A 74 -7.42 3.78 23.48
N VAL A 75 -6.91 3.79 24.72
CA VAL A 75 -5.50 3.48 24.98
C VAL A 75 -5.18 2.04 24.55
N GLN A 76 -6.04 1.08 24.93
CA GLN A 76 -5.90 -0.31 24.50
C GLN A 76 -5.96 -0.45 22.96
N TYR A 77 -6.88 0.25 22.31
CA TYR A 77 -6.99 0.24 20.85
C TYR A 77 -5.78 0.87 20.16
N ASN A 78 -5.25 1.97 20.71
CA ASN A 78 -4.04 2.61 20.21
C ASN A 78 -2.82 1.70 20.33
N ALA A 79 -2.70 0.94 21.42
CA ALA A 79 -1.66 -0.07 21.57
C ALA A 79 -1.81 -1.19 20.51
N GLN A 80 -3.05 -1.59 20.18
CA GLN A 80 -3.34 -2.65 19.21
C GLN A 80 -3.13 -2.22 17.74
N PHE A 81 -3.25 -0.93 17.44
CA PHE A 81 -3.09 -0.41 16.08
C PHE A 81 -1.68 -0.69 15.53
N GLY A 82 -0.63 -0.53 16.37
CA GLY A 82 0.75 -0.55 15.88
C GLY A 82 0.89 0.45 14.72
N ASP A 83 1.35 -0.02 13.57
CA ASP A 83 1.49 0.80 12.35
C ASP A 83 0.20 0.92 11.51
N ARG A 84 -0.91 0.32 11.95
CA ARG A 84 -2.18 0.22 11.20
C ARG A 84 -3.17 1.31 11.63
N ASN A 85 -4.03 1.73 10.71
CA ASN A 85 -5.07 2.73 11.00
C ASN A 85 -6.41 2.12 11.45
N SER A 86 -6.61 0.80 11.28
CA SER A 86 -7.85 0.13 11.64
C SER A 86 -7.59 -1.34 11.98
N PHE A 87 -8.48 -1.96 12.77
CA PHE A 87 -8.54 -3.41 12.95
C PHE A 87 -9.98 -3.85 13.24
N SER A 88 -10.30 -5.12 13.00
CA SER A 88 -11.62 -5.68 13.33
C SER A 88 -11.74 -5.99 14.82
N LYS A 89 -12.89 -5.64 15.42
CA LYS A 89 -13.17 -5.97 16.82
C LYS A 89 -13.24 -7.48 17.08
N THR A 90 -13.60 -8.27 16.06
CA THR A 90 -13.74 -9.73 16.16
C THR A 90 -12.48 -10.50 15.74
N ASP A 91 -11.62 -9.85 14.95
CA ASP A 91 -10.33 -10.38 14.51
C ASP A 91 -9.32 -9.22 14.49
N ILE A 92 -8.61 -9.03 15.60
CA ILE A 92 -7.70 -7.90 15.83
C ILE A 92 -6.56 -7.82 14.82
N ASP A 93 -6.31 -8.91 14.09
CA ASP A 93 -5.31 -8.95 13.03
C ASP A 93 -5.86 -8.53 11.66
N ALA A 94 -7.17 -8.58 11.45
CA ALA A 94 -7.79 -8.16 10.19
C ALA A 94 -7.93 -6.63 10.15
N THR A 95 -7.66 -6.02 9.00
CA THR A 95 -7.76 -4.57 8.79
C THR A 95 -8.99 -4.27 7.93
N PHE A 96 -9.63 -3.12 8.11
CA PHE A 96 -10.72 -2.70 7.25
C PHE A 96 -10.18 -2.25 5.89
N MET A 97 -10.57 -2.95 4.84
CA MET A 97 -10.12 -2.75 3.46
C MET A 97 -11.31 -2.60 2.51
N ARG A 98 -11.10 -1.91 1.39
CA ARG A 98 -12.10 -1.83 0.33
C ARG A 98 -12.02 -3.12 -0.48
N MET A 99 -13.14 -3.84 -0.56
CA MET A 99 -13.20 -5.08 -1.33
C MET A 99 -13.56 -4.79 -2.79
N LYS A 100 -13.03 -5.58 -3.74
CA LYS A 100 -13.47 -5.54 -5.15
C LYS A 100 -14.97 -5.87 -5.28
N GLU A 101 -15.48 -6.79 -4.45
CA GLU A 101 -16.91 -7.11 -4.36
C GLU A 101 -17.63 -6.12 -3.42
N ASP A 102 -18.01 -4.99 -4.00
CA ASP A 102 -18.90 -4.00 -3.40
C ASP A 102 -20.33 -4.20 -3.90
N ALA A 103 -20.96 -5.31 -3.47
CA ALA A 103 -22.34 -5.65 -3.85
C ALA A 103 -23.37 -4.55 -3.50
N MET A 104 -23.02 -3.65 -2.58
CA MET A 104 -23.85 -2.53 -2.16
C MET A 104 -23.48 -1.22 -2.86
N GLN A 105 -22.39 -1.18 -3.64
CA GLN A 105 -21.79 -0.01 -4.30
C GLN A 105 -21.63 1.21 -3.37
N ASN A 106 -21.51 0.97 -2.06
CA ASN A 106 -21.49 2.02 -1.05
C ASN A 106 -20.08 2.29 -0.51
N GLY A 107 -19.06 1.61 -1.05
CA GLY A 107 -17.67 1.74 -0.65
C GLY A 107 -17.39 1.24 0.77
N GLN A 108 -18.27 0.42 1.35
CA GLN A 108 -18.11 -0.03 2.73
C GLN A 108 -16.86 -0.90 2.90
N LEU A 109 -16.02 -0.51 3.85
CA LEU A 109 -14.83 -1.29 4.21
C LEU A 109 -15.25 -2.57 4.93
N LYS A 110 -14.62 -3.69 4.57
CA LYS A 110 -14.80 -4.98 5.24
C LYS A 110 -13.49 -5.41 5.88
N PRO A 111 -13.54 -6.09 7.04
CA PRO A 111 -12.33 -6.61 7.65
C PRO A 111 -11.78 -7.73 6.77
N GLY A 112 -10.48 -7.65 6.47
CA GLY A 112 -9.81 -8.61 5.61
C GLY A 112 -8.29 -8.53 5.71
N TYR A 113 -7.65 -9.36 4.91
CA TYR A 113 -6.22 -9.41 4.74
C TYR A 113 -5.88 -9.21 3.27
N ASN A 114 -4.73 -8.60 3.02
CA ASN A 114 -4.18 -8.40 1.70
C ASN A 114 -3.30 -9.62 1.33
N LEU A 115 -3.78 -10.45 0.40
CA LEU A 115 -3.02 -11.59 -0.13
C LEU A 115 -2.10 -11.10 -1.25
N GLN A 116 -0.82 -11.38 -1.09
CA GLN A 116 0.22 -11.12 -2.09
C GLN A 116 0.67 -12.47 -2.63
N ILE A 117 0.71 -12.62 -3.95
CA ILE A 117 1.25 -13.83 -4.59
C ILE A 117 2.36 -13.46 -5.57
N GLY A 118 3.35 -14.33 -5.67
CA GLY A 118 4.43 -14.28 -6.66
C GLY A 118 4.31 -15.49 -7.57
N THR A 119 4.05 -15.25 -8.85
CA THR A 119 3.75 -16.32 -9.81
C THR A 119 4.73 -16.39 -10.97
N GLN A 120 4.89 -17.60 -11.50
CA GLN A 120 5.52 -17.87 -12.79
C GLN A 120 4.85 -19.06 -13.46
N ASN A 121 4.56 -18.98 -14.75
CA ASN A 121 3.81 -19.99 -15.51
C ASN A 121 2.48 -20.38 -14.84
N GLN A 122 1.83 -19.43 -14.16
CA GLN A 122 0.67 -19.54 -13.28
C GLN A 122 0.84 -20.53 -12.12
N PHE A 123 2.07 -20.88 -11.74
CA PHE A 123 2.34 -21.53 -10.46
C PHE A 123 2.60 -20.47 -9.41
N VAL A 124 2.02 -20.65 -8.23
CA VAL A 124 2.29 -19.79 -7.09
C VAL A 124 3.58 -20.27 -6.44
N LEU A 125 4.64 -19.46 -6.51
CA LEU A 125 5.95 -19.79 -5.95
C LEU A 125 6.09 -19.22 -4.54
N TYR A 126 5.61 -17.99 -4.35
CA TYR A 126 5.67 -17.26 -3.10
C TYR A 126 4.31 -16.65 -2.79
N TYR A 127 4.00 -16.52 -1.51
CA TYR A 127 2.80 -15.80 -1.06
C TYR A 127 3.04 -15.18 0.31
N ASP A 128 2.32 -14.10 0.58
CA ASP A 128 2.32 -13.45 1.88
C ASP A 128 0.93 -12.89 2.21
N ILE A 129 0.65 -12.78 3.50
CA ILE A 129 -0.59 -12.20 4.01
C ILE A 129 -0.25 -10.94 4.78
N ASN A 130 -0.79 -9.82 4.32
CA ASN A 130 -0.51 -8.51 4.85
C ASN A 130 -1.74 -7.89 5.50
N GLN A 131 -1.52 -7.15 6.58
CA GLN A 131 -2.57 -6.37 7.26
C GLN A 131 -2.70 -4.96 6.67
N ARG A 132 -1.94 -4.63 5.63
CA ARG A 132 -1.92 -3.30 4.99
C ARG A 132 -2.93 -3.23 3.85
N PRO A 133 -3.83 -2.22 3.82
CA PRO A 133 -4.78 -2.07 2.73
C PRO A 133 -4.15 -1.70 1.38
N THR A 134 -3.00 -1.02 1.41
CA THR A 134 -2.32 -0.49 0.22
C THR A 134 -1.10 -1.32 -0.15
N ASP A 135 -0.97 -1.63 -1.44
CA ASP A 135 0.07 -2.50 -2.01
C ASP A 135 1.48 -1.91 -2.02
N GLN A 136 1.60 -0.59 -2.12
CA GLN A 136 2.90 0.07 -2.27
C GLN A 136 3.91 -0.35 -1.19
N ARG A 137 3.44 -0.61 0.05
CA ARG A 137 4.29 -0.96 1.20
C ARG A 137 4.41 -2.46 1.45
N THR A 138 3.83 -3.32 0.61
CA THR A 138 3.92 -4.77 0.74
C THR A 138 5.01 -5.35 -0.15
N LEU A 139 5.44 -4.64 -1.21
CA LEU A 139 6.46 -5.12 -2.15
C LEU A 139 7.77 -5.51 -1.46
N ILE A 140 8.40 -4.57 -0.77
CA ILE A 140 9.70 -4.79 -0.15
C ILE A 140 9.65 -5.94 0.88
N PRO A 141 8.73 -5.94 1.86
CA PRO A 141 8.59 -7.07 2.79
C PRO A 141 8.32 -8.42 2.12
N PHE A 142 7.65 -8.43 0.97
CA PHE A 142 7.40 -9.64 0.20
C PHE A 142 8.68 -10.13 -0.50
N LEU A 143 9.42 -9.23 -1.16
CA LEU A 143 10.66 -9.58 -1.85
C LEU A 143 11.77 -9.97 -0.87
N GLU A 144 11.81 -9.38 0.33
CA GLU A 144 12.74 -9.76 1.41
C GLU A 144 12.50 -11.19 1.92
N GLN A 145 11.27 -11.71 1.82
CA GLN A 145 10.97 -13.11 2.18
C GLN A 145 11.47 -14.11 1.13
N ILE A 146 11.74 -13.63 -0.09
CA ILE A 146 12.30 -14.47 -1.15
C ILE A 146 13.81 -14.48 -0.95
N ASN A 147 14.40 -15.67 -0.83
CA ASN A 147 15.86 -15.75 -0.83
C ASN A 147 16.39 -15.45 -2.25
N LEU A 148 16.57 -14.18 -2.57
CA LEU A 148 17.03 -13.69 -3.88
C LEU A 148 18.43 -14.23 -4.25
N VAL A 149 19.20 -14.69 -3.27
CA VAL A 149 20.52 -15.32 -3.50
C VAL A 149 20.36 -16.72 -4.10
N ASP A 150 19.41 -17.51 -3.58
CA ASP A 150 19.17 -18.88 -4.05
C ASP A 150 18.21 -18.93 -5.25
N HIS A 151 17.38 -17.89 -5.39
CA HIS A 151 16.30 -17.81 -6.37
C HIS A 151 16.28 -16.45 -7.09
N PRO A 152 17.36 -16.10 -7.82
CA PRO A 152 17.39 -14.84 -8.54
C PRO A 152 16.36 -14.84 -9.66
N PHE A 153 15.66 -13.71 -9.81
CA PHE A 153 14.82 -13.45 -10.97
C PHE A 153 15.30 -12.22 -11.72
N GLN A 154 15.14 -12.24 -13.04
CA GLN A 154 15.58 -11.16 -13.90
C GLN A 154 14.60 -9.98 -13.86
N TYR A 155 13.29 -10.24 -13.69
CA TYR A 155 12.26 -9.20 -13.73
C TYR A 155 11.34 -9.25 -12.51
N THR A 156 11.02 -8.07 -11.97
CA THR A 156 9.92 -7.89 -11.01
C THR A 156 8.78 -7.17 -11.70
N VAL A 157 7.69 -7.88 -11.93
CA VAL A 157 6.51 -7.36 -12.63
C VAL A 157 5.39 -7.17 -11.60
N ALA A 158 4.76 -6.00 -11.58
CA ALA A 158 3.67 -5.75 -10.63
C ALA A 158 2.71 -4.67 -11.11
N ASP A 159 1.59 -4.54 -10.41
CA ASP A 159 0.58 -3.51 -10.67
C ASP A 159 1.03 -2.08 -10.37
N ALA A 160 0.29 -1.10 -10.90
CA ALA A 160 0.58 0.32 -10.69
C ALA A 160 0.52 0.76 -9.21
N GLY A 161 -0.14 -0.04 -8.36
CA GLY A 161 -0.20 0.16 -6.91
C GLY A 161 1.15 -0.02 -6.21
N TYR A 162 2.10 -0.73 -6.83
CA TYR A 162 3.45 -0.93 -6.30
C TYR A 162 4.45 0.12 -6.80
N GLY A 163 4.11 0.91 -7.82
CA GLY A 163 5.03 1.85 -8.45
C GLY A 163 5.35 3.05 -7.54
N SER A 164 6.57 3.08 -6.98
CA SER A 164 7.04 4.18 -6.14
C SER A 164 8.56 4.27 -6.10
N GLU A 165 9.09 5.47 -5.86
CA GLU A 165 10.53 5.74 -5.77
C GLU A 165 11.23 4.78 -4.80
N ARG A 166 10.62 4.54 -3.63
CA ARG A 166 11.14 3.62 -2.62
C ARG A 166 11.30 2.20 -3.15
N ASN A 167 10.30 1.72 -3.89
CA ASN A 167 10.28 0.37 -4.42
C ASN A 167 11.24 0.21 -5.59
N TYR A 168 11.32 1.20 -6.47
CA TYR A 168 12.27 1.19 -7.58
C TYR A 168 13.71 1.19 -7.09
N ARG A 169 14.04 2.09 -6.16
CA ARG A 169 15.36 2.15 -5.53
C ARG A 169 15.74 0.83 -4.87
N TRP A 170 14.84 0.25 -4.08
CA TRP A 170 15.13 -1.02 -3.40
C TRP A 170 15.37 -2.18 -4.39
N ILE A 171 14.56 -2.28 -5.46
CA ILE A 171 14.76 -3.33 -6.48
C ILE A 171 16.14 -3.17 -7.13
N GLU A 172 16.50 -1.95 -7.54
CA GLU A 172 17.76 -1.61 -8.17
C GLU A 172 18.97 -1.91 -7.26
N GLU A 173 18.90 -1.52 -5.99
CA GLU A 173 20.01 -1.63 -5.03
C GLU A 173 20.16 -3.05 -4.43
N ASN A 174 19.06 -3.79 -4.22
CA ASN A 174 19.06 -5.02 -3.43
C ASN A 174 18.83 -6.30 -4.23
N SER A 175 18.06 -6.24 -5.32
CA SER A 175 17.68 -7.45 -6.06
C SER A 175 18.49 -7.68 -7.33
N GLY A 176 18.99 -6.60 -7.95
CA GLY A 176 19.57 -6.65 -9.31
C GLY A 176 18.56 -7.00 -10.42
N ALA A 177 17.28 -7.15 -10.08
CA ALA A 177 16.21 -7.40 -11.03
C ALA A 177 15.77 -6.12 -11.73
N ILE A 178 15.18 -6.27 -12.91
CA ILE A 178 14.60 -5.17 -13.68
C ILE A 178 13.14 -5.01 -13.27
N ALA A 179 12.79 -3.85 -12.70
CA ALA A 179 11.41 -3.51 -12.41
C ALA A 179 10.60 -3.25 -13.70
N LEU A 180 9.45 -3.90 -13.81
CA LEU A 180 8.41 -3.65 -14.81
C LEU A 180 7.10 -3.34 -14.08
N ILE A 181 7.10 -2.20 -13.39
CA ILE A 181 5.99 -1.77 -12.53
C ILE A 181 5.62 -0.33 -12.93
N PRO A 182 4.45 -0.08 -13.55
CA PRO A 182 4.04 1.28 -13.87
C PRO A 182 3.86 2.10 -12.59
N TYR A 183 4.15 3.39 -12.65
CA TYR A 183 3.79 4.31 -11.57
C TYR A 183 2.32 4.71 -11.69
N THR A 184 1.69 5.16 -10.62
CA THR A 184 0.23 5.41 -10.55
C THR A 184 -0.30 6.35 -11.66
N MET A 185 0.52 7.30 -12.11
CA MET A 185 0.14 8.26 -13.15
C MET A 185 0.52 7.81 -14.58
N TYR A 186 1.09 6.61 -14.76
CA TYR A 186 1.64 6.13 -16.03
C TYR A 186 0.64 6.18 -17.19
N ASP A 187 -0.53 5.54 -17.04
CA ASP A 187 -1.56 5.53 -18.09
C ASP A 187 -2.17 6.91 -18.31
N LYS A 188 -2.34 7.68 -17.21
CA LYS A 188 -2.93 9.02 -17.27
C LYS A 188 -2.01 9.99 -18.01
N GLU A 189 -0.71 9.94 -17.75
CA GLU A 189 0.31 10.75 -18.42
C GLU A 189 0.43 10.43 -19.92
N GLN A 190 0.06 9.21 -20.34
CA GLN A 190 0.01 8.81 -21.75
C GLN A 190 -1.27 9.21 -22.49
N SER A 191 -2.32 9.61 -21.76
CA SER A 191 -3.57 10.02 -22.41
C SER A 191 -3.38 11.29 -23.24
N ARG A 192 -4.03 11.36 -24.41
CA ARG A 192 -3.93 12.52 -25.31
C ARG A 192 -4.31 13.83 -24.64
N SER A 193 -5.29 13.81 -23.74
CA SER A 193 -5.72 15.01 -23.01
C SER A 193 -4.64 15.50 -22.03
N TYR A 194 -3.92 14.58 -21.38
CA TYR A 194 -2.84 14.96 -20.47
C TYR A 194 -1.61 15.47 -21.23
N GLN A 195 -1.22 14.79 -22.32
CA GLN A 195 -0.08 15.18 -23.15
C GLN A 195 -0.28 16.53 -23.85
N LYS A 196 -1.52 16.87 -24.22
CA LYS A 196 -1.83 18.15 -24.87
C LYS A 196 -2.15 19.29 -23.91
N ASP A 197 -2.25 19.02 -22.61
CA ASP A 197 -2.60 20.04 -21.62
C ASP A 197 -1.38 20.93 -21.32
N PRO A 198 -1.39 22.20 -21.76
CA PRO A 198 -0.23 23.08 -21.66
C PRO A 198 0.08 23.46 -20.19
N HIS A 199 -0.87 23.31 -19.28
CA HIS A 199 -0.65 23.57 -17.85
C HIS A 199 0.11 22.45 -17.14
N LYS A 200 0.38 21.32 -17.81
CA LYS A 200 1.20 20.25 -17.25
C LYS A 200 2.67 20.61 -17.42
N ARG A 201 3.41 20.58 -16.31
CA ARG A 201 4.86 20.82 -16.26
C ARG A 201 5.66 19.99 -17.27
N MET A 202 5.23 18.76 -17.61
CA MET A 202 5.91 17.95 -18.62
C MET A 202 5.91 18.56 -20.04
N ASN A 203 5.03 19.53 -20.28
CA ASN A 203 4.88 20.25 -21.54
C ASN A 203 5.47 21.67 -21.45
N TRP A 204 6.17 22.00 -20.37
CA TRP A 204 6.86 23.26 -20.19
C TRP A 204 8.27 23.15 -20.75
N ASP A 205 8.77 24.24 -21.34
CA ASP A 205 10.14 24.28 -21.83
C ASP A 205 11.10 24.37 -20.65
N TYR A 206 12.11 23.51 -20.62
CA TYR A 206 13.16 23.53 -19.62
C TYR A 206 14.50 23.87 -20.28
N ASP A 207 15.12 24.94 -19.81
CA ASP A 207 16.45 25.37 -20.21
C ASP A 207 17.47 24.79 -19.23
N GLU A 208 18.27 23.83 -19.70
CA GLU A 208 19.28 23.14 -18.89
C GLU A 208 20.46 24.04 -18.51
N GLU A 209 20.84 25.02 -19.35
CA GLU A 209 21.96 25.92 -19.08
C GLU A 209 21.59 26.98 -18.04
N ALA A 210 20.36 27.51 -18.14
CA ALA A 210 19.85 28.51 -17.22
C ALA A 210 19.22 27.92 -15.95
N ASP A 211 18.91 26.60 -15.93
CA ASP A 211 18.15 25.92 -14.88
C ASP A 211 16.78 26.60 -14.62
N VAL A 212 16.05 26.82 -15.71
CA VAL A 212 14.78 27.58 -15.73
C VAL A 212 13.70 26.80 -16.47
N TYR A 213 12.51 26.72 -15.86
CA TYR A 213 11.30 26.26 -16.55
C TYR A 213 10.50 27.46 -17.08
N THR A 214 9.89 27.32 -18.25
CA THR A 214 8.99 28.31 -18.84
C THR A 214 7.61 27.68 -19.05
N ASP A 215 6.58 28.22 -18.40
CA ASP A 215 5.22 27.71 -18.55
C ASP A 215 4.55 28.14 -19.87
N ASP A 216 3.32 27.67 -20.09
CA ASP A 216 2.53 27.93 -21.30
C ASP A 216 2.19 29.41 -21.54
N ARG A 217 2.46 30.27 -20.56
CA ARG A 217 2.23 31.71 -20.61
C ARG A 217 3.53 32.50 -20.64
N GLY A 218 4.67 31.84 -20.82
CA GLY A 218 5.99 32.49 -20.85
C GLY A 218 6.50 32.89 -19.47
N ILE A 219 5.89 32.42 -18.38
CA ILE A 219 6.36 32.69 -17.02
C ILE A 219 7.53 31.78 -16.71
N LYS A 220 8.66 32.40 -16.36
CA LYS A 220 9.90 31.73 -16.03
C LYS A 220 9.96 31.37 -14.54
N PHE A 221 10.39 30.16 -14.24
CA PHE A 221 10.59 29.62 -12.90
C PHE A 221 12.07 29.29 -12.72
N ALA A 222 12.76 30.07 -11.89
CA ALA A 222 14.17 29.87 -11.62
C ALA A 222 14.38 29.02 -10.37
N PHE A 223 15.49 28.29 -10.35
CA PHE A 223 15.90 27.52 -9.19
C PHE A 223 16.03 28.41 -7.94
N GLN A 224 15.44 27.95 -6.83
CA GLN A 224 15.53 28.63 -5.54
C GLN A 224 16.43 27.86 -4.58
N LYS A 225 16.12 26.58 -4.35
CA LYS A 225 16.79 25.77 -3.33
C LYS A 225 16.50 24.29 -3.48
N GLU A 226 17.35 23.50 -2.85
CA GLU A 226 17.14 22.08 -2.59
C GLU A 226 16.73 21.84 -1.14
N TYR A 227 15.89 20.83 -0.93
CA TYR A 227 15.51 20.41 0.39
C TYR A 227 15.06 18.94 0.41
N ASP A 228 15.19 18.35 1.59
CA ASP A 228 14.81 16.98 1.83
C ASP A 228 13.46 16.92 2.54
N LYS A 229 12.65 15.93 2.14
CA LYS A 229 11.38 15.64 2.79
C LYS A 229 11.37 14.19 3.25
N THR A 230 11.32 14.01 4.57
CA THR A 230 11.10 12.71 5.19
C THR A 230 9.62 12.36 5.18
N GLU A 231 9.28 11.21 4.61
CA GLU A 231 7.93 10.66 4.66
C GLU A 231 7.65 9.98 6.00
N LYS A 232 6.38 9.66 6.27
CA LYS A 232 5.95 9.01 7.53
C LYS A 232 6.62 7.66 7.77
N ASP A 233 7.12 7.01 6.74
CA ASP A 233 7.81 5.72 6.83
C ASP A 233 9.34 5.84 6.93
N GLY A 234 9.86 7.06 7.11
CA GLY A 234 11.30 7.32 7.21
C GLY A 234 12.02 7.51 5.87
N THR A 235 11.35 7.28 4.75
CA THR A 235 11.96 7.49 3.42
C THR A 235 12.27 8.96 3.21
N VAL A 236 13.52 9.27 2.83
CA VAL A 236 13.94 10.62 2.48
C VAL A 236 13.87 10.82 0.98
N LYS A 237 13.19 11.90 0.56
CA LYS A 237 13.06 12.32 -0.84
C LYS A 237 13.69 13.68 -1.04
N HIS A 238 14.49 13.81 -2.08
CA HIS A 238 15.20 15.02 -2.45
C HIS A 238 14.35 15.84 -3.44
N PHE A 239 14.18 17.14 -3.17
CA PHE A 239 13.40 18.05 -4.00
C PHE A 239 14.19 19.29 -4.38
N ARG A 240 14.08 19.70 -5.66
CA ARG A 240 14.49 21.00 -6.18
C ARG A 240 13.26 21.90 -6.28
N ARG A 241 13.30 23.07 -5.64
CA ARG A 241 12.24 24.08 -5.70
C ARG A 241 12.58 25.15 -6.72
N TYR A 242 11.61 25.47 -7.56
CA TYR A 242 11.65 26.60 -8.48
C TYR A 242 10.53 27.58 -8.15
N GLU A 243 10.81 28.86 -8.31
CA GLU A 243 9.89 29.96 -8.04
C GLU A 243 9.80 30.87 -9.26
N SER A 244 8.59 31.34 -9.56
CA SER A 244 8.37 32.25 -10.67
C SER A 244 9.15 33.54 -10.48
N LEU A 245 9.77 34.04 -11.54
CA LEU A 245 10.45 35.33 -11.54
C LEU A 245 9.47 36.47 -11.23
N ASN A 246 10.02 37.61 -10.79
CA ASN A 246 9.22 38.80 -10.55
C ASN A 246 9.07 39.59 -11.85
N TYR A 247 7.83 39.95 -12.18
CA TYR A 247 7.47 40.70 -13.38
C TYR A 247 6.92 42.06 -12.95
N GLN A 248 7.37 43.12 -13.62
CA GLN A 248 6.92 44.48 -13.34
C GLN A 248 5.66 44.84 -14.14
N ASP A 249 5.42 44.17 -15.27
CA ASP A 249 4.23 44.38 -16.06
C ASP A 249 3.00 43.73 -15.39
N PRO A 250 1.81 44.36 -15.47
CA PRO A 250 0.63 43.86 -14.75
C PRO A 250 0.21 42.44 -15.13
N GLU A 251 0.39 42.06 -16.39
CA GLU A 251 0.00 40.74 -16.90
C GLU A 251 0.96 39.64 -16.42
N GLY A 252 2.26 39.86 -16.56
CA GLY A 252 3.29 38.97 -16.02
C GLY A 252 3.20 38.84 -14.52
N TYR A 253 2.95 39.93 -13.79
CA TYR A 253 2.70 39.88 -12.34
C TYR A 253 1.49 39.00 -12.01
N TYR A 254 0.38 39.18 -12.72
CA TYR A 254 -0.85 38.40 -12.51
C TYR A 254 -0.63 36.91 -12.75
N TRP A 255 0.13 36.53 -13.78
CA TRP A 255 0.39 35.13 -14.11
C TRP A 255 1.52 34.49 -13.30
N ALA A 256 2.50 35.27 -12.82
CA ALA A 256 3.57 34.79 -11.95
C ALA A 256 3.11 34.62 -10.49
N THR A 257 2.06 35.31 -10.07
CA THR A 257 1.56 35.23 -8.69
C THR A 257 0.35 34.33 -8.54
N THR A 258 0.18 33.79 -7.34
CA THR A 258 -1.02 33.08 -6.90
C THR A 258 -2.11 34.09 -6.56
N ARG A 259 -3.36 33.63 -6.40
CA ARG A 259 -4.50 34.48 -5.99
C ARG A 259 -4.24 35.34 -4.74
N ASN A 260 -3.34 34.89 -3.86
CA ASN A 260 -2.98 35.57 -2.62
C ASN A 260 -1.74 36.47 -2.74
N GLY A 261 -1.23 36.70 -3.97
CA GLY A 261 -0.07 37.57 -4.24
C GLY A 261 1.30 36.93 -4.03
N TYR A 262 1.38 35.65 -3.64
CA TYR A 262 2.67 34.94 -3.53
C TYR A 262 3.14 34.43 -4.89
N GLN A 263 4.44 34.42 -5.15
CA GLN A 263 5.01 33.79 -6.34
C GLN A 263 4.59 32.32 -6.46
N ARG A 264 4.35 31.87 -7.69
CA ARG A 264 4.06 30.46 -7.99
C ARG A 264 5.33 29.64 -7.78
N ARG A 265 5.14 28.41 -7.29
CA ARG A 265 6.24 27.48 -6.99
C ARG A 265 5.97 26.11 -7.56
N ILE A 266 7.03 25.45 -7.98
CA ILE A 266 7.03 24.04 -8.36
C ILE A 266 8.14 23.31 -7.60
N ASP A 267 7.84 22.10 -7.14
CA ASP A 267 8.80 21.22 -6.49
C ASP A 267 8.99 19.99 -7.38
N ILE A 268 10.24 19.70 -7.73
CA ILE A 268 10.62 18.59 -8.61
C ILE A 268 11.46 17.62 -7.81
N ASN A 269 11.16 16.33 -7.93
CA ASN A 269 12.00 15.26 -7.40
C ASN A 269 12.76 14.63 -8.57
N PRO A 270 14.06 14.94 -8.76
CA PRO A 270 14.82 14.45 -9.90
C PRO A 270 14.89 12.93 -9.95
N THR A 271 15.07 12.27 -8.80
CA THR A 271 15.12 10.81 -8.71
C THR A 271 13.81 10.17 -9.15
N TRP A 272 12.68 10.75 -8.77
CA TRP A 272 11.38 10.27 -9.22
C TRP A 272 11.15 10.46 -10.72
N GLU A 273 11.55 11.61 -11.28
CA GLU A 273 11.44 11.84 -12.73
C GLU A 273 12.36 10.90 -13.52
N HIS A 274 13.56 10.61 -13.02
CA HIS A 274 14.45 9.59 -13.58
C HIS A 274 13.77 8.22 -13.64
N TYR A 275 13.24 7.73 -12.51
CA TYR A 275 12.52 6.45 -12.49
C TYR A 275 11.29 6.44 -13.40
N LYS A 276 10.56 7.56 -13.54
CA LYS A 276 9.45 7.63 -14.49
C LYS A 276 9.93 7.44 -15.94
N THR A 277 11.00 8.12 -16.32
CA THR A 277 11.57 8.01 -17.68
C THR A 277 12.05 6.60 -17.94
N ASP A 278 12.83 6.03 -17.03
CA ASP A 278 13.31 4.64 -17.10
C ASP A 278 12.15 3.62 -17.20
N MET A 279 11.09 3.77 -16.38
CA MET A 279 9.91 2.91 -16.47
C MET A 279 9.17 3.08 -17.81
N ARG A 280 9.08 4.29 -18.36
CA ARG A 280 8.47 4.51 -19.69
C ARG A 280 9.25 3.81 -20.78
N GLU A 281 10.58 3.90 -20.76
CA GLU A 281 11.44 3.23 -21.74
C GLU A 281 11.31 1.70 -21.63
N LYS A 282 11.44 1.16 -20.42
CA LYS A 282 11.31 -0.28 -20.16
C LYS A 282 9.95 -0.83 -20.58
N LEU A 283 8.86 -0.19 -20.19
CA LEU A 283 7.50 -0.62 -20.53
C LEU A 283 7.11 -0.35 -21.99
N SER A 284 7.83 0.51 -22.70
CA SER A 284 7.62 0.75 -24.15
C SER A 284 8.40 -0.22 -25.04
N SER A 285 9.44 -0.88 -24.51
CA SER A 285 10.19 -1.90 -25.23
C SER A 285 9.33 -3.13 -25.56
N GLU A 286 9.62 -3.81 -26.67
CA GLU A 286 8.87 -5.03 -27.09
C GLU A 286 8.93 -6.13 -26.01
N GLU A 287 10.11 -6.34 -25.41
CA GLU A 287 10.29 -7.31 -24.33
C GLU A 287 9.52 -6.91 -23.07
N GLY A 288 9.60 -5.64 -22.66
CA GLY A 288 8.88 -5.11 -21.50
C GLY A 288 7.36 -5.18 -21.66
N GLN A 289 6.83 -4.83 -22.84
CA GLN A 289 5.40 -4.97 -23.15
C GLN A 289 4.96 -6.43 -23.09
N ARG A 290 5.75 -7.35 -23.66
CA ARG A 290 5.46 -8.78 -23.64
C ARG A 290 5.41 -9.32 -22.22
N LEU A 291 6.44 -9.05 -21.41
CA LEU A 291 6.55 -9.53 -20.04
C LEU A 291 5.49 -8.91 -19.13
N TYR A 292 5.29 -7.59 -19.20
CA TYR A 292 4.24 -6.90 -18.44
C TYR A 292 2.84 -7.42 -18.81
N GLY A 293 2.61 -7.74 -20.08
CA GLY A 293 1.37 -8.35 -20.57
C GLY A 293 1.06 -9.72 -19.96
N LEU A 294 2.07 -10.48 -19.53
CA LEU A 294 1.88 -11.80 -18.91
C LEU A 294 1.08 -11.73 -17.62
N ARG A 295 1.10 -10.59 -16.91
CA ARG A 295 0.36 -10.40 -15.66
C ARG A 295 -1.13 -10.75 -15.78
N LYS A 296 -1.76 -10.40 -16.90
CA LYS A 296 -3.19 -10.72 -17.12
C LYS A 296 -3.46 -12.23 -17.18
N ILE A 297 -2.47 -13.02 -17.59
CA ILE A 297 -2.61 -14.47 -17.76
C ILE A 297 -1.94 -15.27 -16.65
N GLU A 298 -1.19 -14.64 -15.76
CA GLU A 298 -0.41 -15.29 -14.71
C GLU A 298 -1.19 -15.32 -13.39
N ASP A 299 -1.54 -14.16 -12.87
CA ASP A 299 -2.10 -13.95 -11.54
C ASP A 299 -3.63 -14.02 -11.53
N GLU A 300 -4.32 -13.47 -12.53
CA GLU A 300 -5.79 -13.52 -12.61
C GLU A 300 -6.34 -14.97 -12.59
N PRO A 301 -5.74 -15.94 -13.31
CA PRO A 301 -6.20 -17.32 -13.25
C PRO A 301 -6.03 -17.96 -11.87
N VAL A 302 -4.99 -17.61 -11.10
CA VAL A 302 -4.81 -18.12 -9.73
C VAL A 302 -6.01 -17.71 -8.88
N PHE A 303 -6.30 -16.42 -8.83
CA PHE A 303 -7.44 -15.89 -8.08
C PHE A 303 -8.78 -16.42 -8.60
N GLY A 304 -8.94 -16.52 -9.92
CA GLY A 304 -10.12 -17.09 -10.56
C GLY A 304 -10.36 -18.54 -10.15
N ASN A 305 -9.31 -19.37 -10.11
CA ASN A 305 -9.44 -20.77 -9.70
C ASN A 305 -9.72 -20.93 -8.20
N LEU A 306 -9.06 -20.13 -7.35
CA LEU A 306 -9.36 -20.10 -5.91
C LEU A 306 -10.85 -19.81 -5.67
N LYS A 307 -11.42 -18.83 -6.36
CA LYS A 307 -12.82 -18.43 -6.19
C LYS A 307 -13.81 -19.38 -6.86
N ALA A 308 -13.60 -19.74 -8.12
CA ALA A 308 -14.58 -20.49 -8.91
C ALA A 308 -14.53 -22.00 -8.65
N HIS A 309 -13.32 -22.58 -8.58
CA HIS A 309 -13.15 -24.03 -8.46
C HIS A 309 -13.02 -24.48 -7.01
N LEU A 310 -12.20 -23.79 -6.22
CA LEU A 310 -12.01 -24.12 -4.80
C LEU A 310 -13.08 -23.49 -3.89
N LYS A 311 -13.92 -22.58 -4.43
CA LYS A 311 -14.94 -21.84 -3.68
C LYS A 311 -14.37 -21.13 -2.44
N PHE A 312 -13.09 -20.76 -2.50
CA PHE A 312 -12.36 -20.08 -1.43
C PHE A 312 -12.67 -18.58 -1.48
N LEU A 313 -13.86 -18.22 -0.98
CA LEU A 313 -14.38 -16.85 -1.00
C LEU A 313 -14.20 -16.12 0.33
N ARG A 314 -14.00 -16.87 1.42
CA ARG A 314 -13.88 -16.36 2.79
C ARG A 314 -12.88 -17.19 3.56
N LEU A 315 -12.24 -16.55 4.53
CA LEU A 315 -11.38 -17.20 5.51
C LEU A 315 -12.25 -17.88 6.56
N SER A 316 -11.88 -19.10 6.94
CA SER A 316 -12.55 -19.89 7.98
C SER A 316 -11.92 -19.66 9.36
N VAL A 317 -10.71 -19.11 9.39
CA VAL A 317 -9.95 -18.85 10.61
C VAL A 317 -9.72 -17.36 10.87
N ARG A 318 -9.31 -17.03 12.09
CA ARG A 318 -8.97 -15.67 12.54
C ARG A 318 -7.53 -15.62 13.04
N GLY A 319 -6.90 -14.47 12.92
CA GLY A 319 -5.50 -14.26 13.29
C GLY A 319 -4.53 -14.56 12.14
N ILE A 320 -3.53 -13.69 11.99
CA ILE A 320 -2.66 -13.63 10.80
C ILE A 320 -1.95 -14.96 10.52
N ALA A 321 -1.45 -15.64 11.56
CA ALA A 321 -0.73 -16.90 11.43
C ALA A 321 -1.62 -18.04 10.92
N LYS A 322 -2.87 -18.13 11.43
CA LYS A 322 -3.82 -19.15 10.99
C LYS A 322 -4.28 -18.88 9.57
N VAL A 323 -4.55 -17.61 9.24
CA VAL A 323 -4.94 -17.18 7.90
C VAL A 323 -3.84 -17.49 6.88
N ARG A 324 -2.58 -17.23 7.22
CA ARG A 324 -1.43 -17.59 6.39
C ARG A 324 -1.41 -19.09 6.07
N ASN A 325 -1.64 -19.94 7.07
CA ASN A 325 -1.70 -21.39 6.86
C ASN A 325 -2.90 -21.82 5.99
N GLU A 326 -4.09 -21.29 6.25
CA GLU A 326 -5.30 -21.60 5.46
C GLU A 326 -5.11 -21.24 3.99
N VAL A 327 -4.60 -20.04 3.71
CA VAL A 327 -4.33 -19.58 2.35
C VAL A 327 -3.22 -20.40 1.69
N GLY A 328 -2.15 -20.72 2.43
CA GLY A 328 -1.08 -21.59 1.93
C GLY A 328 -1.57 -22.96 1.48
N ILE A 329 -2.49 -23.57 2.22
CA ILE A 329 -3.11 -24.85 1.84
C ILE A 329 -3.95 -24.69 0.56
N ALA A 330 -4.72 -23.62 0.44
CA ALA A 330 -5.52 -23.36 -0.76
C ALA A 330 -4.65 -23.15 -2.01
N LEU A 331 -3.55 -22.41 -1.88
CA LEU A 331 -2.58 -22.18 -2.96
C LEU A 331 -1.82 -23.46 -3.34
N LEU A 332 -1.47 -24.29 -2.35
CA LEU A 332 -0.87 -25.60 -2.59
C LEU A 332 -1.83 -26.52 -3.35
N ALA A 333 -3.10 -26.58 -2.95
CA ALA A 333 -4.12 -27.35 -3.65
C ALA A 333 -4.28 -26.88 -5.10
N TYR A 334 -4.30 -25.57 -5.33
CA TYR A 334 -4.30 -24.99 -6.68
C TYR A 334 -3.09 -25.45 -7.51
N ASN A 335 -1.87 -25.35 -6.97
CA ASN A 335 -0.66 -25.78 -7.64
C ASN A 335 -0.69 -27.28 -7.98
N ILE A 336 -1.15 -28.13 -7.07
CA ILE A 336 -1.29 -29.58 -7.31
C ILE A 336 -2.29 -29.86 -8.43
N MET A 337 -3.45 -29.22 -8.44
CA MET A 337 -4.45 -29.39 -9.50
C MET A 337 -3.91 -28.98 -10.86
N LYS A 338 -3.17 -27.86 -10.91
CA LYS A 338 -2.53 -27.39 -12.14
C LYS A 338 -1.43 -28.34 -12.61
N TRP A 339 -0.61 -28.84 -11.69
CA TRP A 339 0.44 -29.81 -12.00
C TRP A 339 -0.13 -31.12 -12.54
N GLN A 340 -1.21 -31.62 -11.93
CA GLN A 340 -1.92 -32.81 -12.42
C GLN A 340 -2.42 -32.61 -13.86
N ARG A 341 -3.06 -31.47 -14.16
CA ARG A 341 -3.53 -31.14 -15.53
C ARG A 341 -2.37 -31.11 -16.53
N ALA A 342 -1.23 -30.55 -16.15
CA ALA A 342 -0.04 -30.51 -16.99
C ALA A 342 0.49 -31.92 -17.29
N ILE A 343 0.55 -32.80 -16.28
CA ILE A 343 0.95 -34.21 -16.45
C ILE A 343 -0.03 -34.95 -17.36
N SER A 344 -1.34 -34.81 -17.15
CA SER A 344 -2.35 -35.48 -17.97
C SER A 344 -2.27 -35.04 -19.44
N LEU A 345 -2.07 -33.75 -19.71
CA LEU A 345 -1.92 -33.23 -21.07
C LEU A 345 -0.65 -33.78 -21.74
N TYR A 346 0.46 -33.83 -21.01
CA TYR A 346 1.72 -34.40 -21.51
C TYR A 346 1.55 -35.87 -21.88
N SER A 347 0.95 -36.68 -20.99
CA SER A 347 0.68 -38.09 -21.25
C SER A 347 -0.22 -38.30 -22.47
N PHE A 348 -1.26 -37.46 -22.63
CA PHE A 348 -2.16 -37.51 -23.79
C PHE A 348 -1.45 -37.14 -25.10
N LEU A 349 -0.69 -36.03 -25.12
CA LEU A 349 0.07 -35.60 -26.30
C LEU A 349 1.13 -36.62 -26.68
N SER A 350 1.85 -37.19 -25.70
CA SER A 350 2.83 -38.23 -25.93
C SER A 350 2.21 -39.47 -26.57
N ALA A 351 1.01 -39.88 -26.12
CA ALA A 351 0.28 -41.00 -26.71
C ALA A 351 -0.16 -40.69 -28.15
N MET A 352 -0.74 -39.52 -28.38
CA MET A 352 -1.21 -39.09 -29.71
C MET A 352 -0.07 -38.98 -30.73
N ILE A 353 1.07 -38.39 -30.33
CA ILE A 353 2.26 -38.30 -31.18
C ILE A 353 2.80 -39.70 -31.50
N SER A 354 2.85 -40.60 -30.52
CA SER A 354 3.30 -41.98 -30.72
C SER A 354 2.40 -42.73 -31.72
N GLU A 355 1.08 -42.56 -31.61
CA GLU A 355 0.11 -43.15 -32.53
C GLU A 355 0.24 -42.57 -33.95
N TYR A 356 0.44 -41.25 -34.07
CA TYR A 356 0.66 -40.59 -35.36
C TYR A 356 1.95 -41.06 -36.05
N ILE A 357 3.06 -41.17 -35.30
CA ILE A 357 4.34 -41.70 -35.81
C ILE A 357 4.16 -43.12 -36.33
N GLN A 358 3.45 -43.98 -35.59
CA GLN A 358 3.12 -45.34 -36.03
C GLN A 358 2.29 -45.35 -37.31
N LYS A 359 1.23 -44.53 -37.39
CA LYS A 359 0.33 -44.46 -38.55
C LYS A 359 1.01 -43.95 -39.82
N MET A 360 1.92 -42.98 -39.69
CA MET A 360 2.61 -42.39 -40.84
C MET A 360 3.83 -43.18 -41.31
N GLY A 361 4.16 -44.30 -40.63
CA GLY A 361 5.35 -45.10 -40.96
C GLY A 361 6.66 -44.31 -40.86
N ILE A 362 6.64 -43.17 -40.14
CA ILE A 362 7.80 -42.32 -39.96
C ILE A 362 8.73 -43.08 -39.04
N GLN A 363 9.87 -43.56 -39.55
CA GLN A 363 10.96 -43.93 -38.66
C GLN A 363 11.46 -42.63 -38.03
N PRO A 364 11.31 -42.43 -36.72
CA PRO A 364 11.82 -41.23 -36.10
C PRO A 364 13.33 -41.21 -36.32
N LEU A 365 13.81 -40.24 -37.08
CA LEU A 365 15.25 -39.98 -37.24
C LEU A 365 15.77 -39.29 -35.96
N LEU A 366 15.48 -39.90 -34.82
CA LEU A 366 16.12 -39.60 -33.54
C LEU A 366 17.32 -40.53 -33.46
N ILE A 367 18.38 -40.14 -34.18
CA ILE A 367 19.72 -40.52 -33.76
C ILE A 367 19.94 -39.80 -32.43
N VAL A 368 19.50 -40.41 -31.32
CA VAL A 368 20.06 -40.12 -30.01
C VAL A 368 21.46 -40.70 -30.07
N SER A 369 22.40 -39.93 -30.62
CA SER A 369 23.79 -40.31 -30.54
C SER A 369 24.11 -40.42 -29.05
N ASN A 370 24.56 -41.58 -28.60
CA ASN A 370 25.16 -41.78 -27.27
C ASN A 370 26.50 -41.02 -27.13
N LYS A 371 26.65 -39.86 -27.78
CA LYS A 371 27.80 -38.97 -27.65
C LYS A 371 27.32 -37.74 -26.89
N CYS A 372 27.90 -37.59 -25.70
CA CYS A 372 27.56 -36.66 -24.64
C CYS A 372 26.19 -36.95 -24.01
N LYS A 373 26.20 -37.40 -22.75
CA LYS A 373 25.11 -37.05 -21.83
C LYS A 373 24.90 -35.54 -22.02
N PRO A 374 23.78 -35.05 -22.57
CA PRO A 374 23.45 -33.67 -22.28
C PRO A 374 23.41 -33.65 -20.76
N LYS A 375 24.16 -32.73 -20.12
CA LYS A 375 23.74 -32.29 -18.79
C LYS A 375 22.23 -32.18 -18.91
N LYS A 376 21.46 -32.85 -18.05
CA LYS A 376 20.04 -32.55 -17.90
C LYS A 376 19.99 -31.09 -17.47
N ILE A 377 20.10 -30.19 -18.44
CA ILE A 377 19.64 -28.84 -18.36
C ILE A 377 18.14 -29.09 -18.45
N TRP A 378 17.56 -29.38 -17.27
CA TRP A 378 16.20 -28.93 -17.00
C TRP A 378 16.08 -27.55 -17.64
N PRO A 379 15.00 -27.22 -18.39
CA PRO A 379 14.81 -25.86 -18.90
C PRO A 379 15.15 -24.96 -17.72
N SER A 380 16.19 -24.11 -17.90
CA SER A 380 16.92 -23.58 -16.75
C SER A 380 15.91 -23.15 -15.71
N THR A 381 16.07 -23.67 -14.49
CA THR A 381 15.24 -23.36 -13.33
C THR A 381 15.40 -21.88 -12.92
N ASP A 382 15.72 -21.02 -13.88
CA ASP A 382 15.79 -19.59 -13.75
C ASP A 382 14.33 -19.13 -13.68
N ILE A 383 13.94 -18.75 -12.48
CA ILE A 383 12.74 -17.94 -12.30
C ILE A 383 13.02 -16.67 -13.12
N ARG A 384 12.49 -16.55 -14.34
CA ARG A 384 12.83 -15.40 -15.20
C ARG A 384 12.17 -14.13 -14.69
N TYR A 385 11.01 -14.27 -14.07
CA TYR A 385 10.24 -13.16 -13.57
C TYR A 385 9.42 -13.59 -12.36
N ILE A 386 9.16 -12.64 -11.47
CA ILE A 386 8.10 -12.77 -10.49
C ILE A 386 7.02 -11.75 -10.82
N ILE A 387 5.78 -12.22 -11.00
CA ILE A 387 4.64 -11.34 -11.13
C ILE A 387 3.91 -11.26 -9.79
N MET A 388 3.74 -10.04 -9.31
CA MET A 388 3.08 -9.73 -8.04
C MET A 388 1.73 -9.06 -8.21
N CYS A 389 0.75 -9.56 -7.45
CA CYS A 389 -0.63 -9.11 -7.52
C CYS A 389 -1.35 -9.22 -6.16
N GLN A 390 -2.39 -8.39 -6.00
CA GLN A 390 -3.32 -8.32 -4.86
C GLN A 390 -4.73 -8.87 -5.19
#